data_AF-A0A3A5V7H7-F1
#
_entry.id   AF-A0A3A5V7H7-F1
#
_cell.length_a   1.000
_cell.length_b   1.000
_cell.length_c   1.000
_cell.angle_alpha   90.00
_cell.angle_beta   90.00
_cell.angle_gamma   90.00
#
_symmetry.space_group_name_H-M   'P 1'
#
loop_
_entity.id
_entity.type
_entity.pdbx_description
1 polymer ?
#
loop_
_entity_poly.entity_id
_entity_poly.type
_entity_poly.pdbx_seq_one_letter_code
_entity_poly.pdbx_strand_id
1 'polypeptide(L)'
;MEDPYEWMMEPKKWLILTLLAHTGLGIIANANAHEGDLDEILATLGFMSLISVFLAYAAFMTEGREQARLAAVICGPVFVWFIVCMALGLEFMSSTFTIQEIAPALMIWGVPALVGILNWNN
;
A
#
# COMPACT_ATOMS: atom_id res chain seq x y z
N MET A 1 -20.35 -15.25 13.21
CA MET A 1 -19.52 -14.75 12.09
C MET A 1 -19.83 -13.29 11.96
N GLU A 2 -18.80 -12.44 11.84
CA GLU A 2 -18.96 -11.00 11.62
C GLU A 2 -19.64 -10.76 10.27
N ASP A 3 -20.44 -9.69 10.14
CA ASP A 3 -21.06 -9.32 8.87
C ASP A 3 -19.95 -8.97 7.86
N PRO A 4 -19.95 -9.53 6.62
CA PRO A 4 -18.96 -9.20 5.60
C PRO A 4 -18.81 -7.69 5.36
N TYR A 5 -19.89 -6.91 5.45
CA TYR A 5 -19.86 -5.47 5.29
C TYR A 5 -19.11 -4.78 6.43
N GLU A 6 -19.38 -5.15 7.69
CA GLU A 6 -18.67 -4.60 8.86
C GLU A 6 -17.18 -4.89 8.77
N TRP A 7 -16.83 -6.11 8.34
CA TRP A 7 -15.44 -6.50 8.12
C TRP A 7 -14.78 -5.64 7.04
N MET A 8 -15.46 -5.41 5.92
CA MET A 8 -14.93 -4.62 4.79
C MET A 8 -14.78 -3.14 5.14
N MET A 9 -15.55 -2.62 6.07
CA MET A 9 -15.54 -1.20 6.45
C MET A 9 -14.54 -0.88 7.56
N GLU A 10 -13.85 -1.86 8.14
CA GLU A 10 -12.87 -1.64 9.19
C GLU A 10 -11.48 -1.26 8.60
N PRO A 11 -10.94 -0.05 8.89
CA PRO A 11 -9.65 0.38 8.33
C PRO A 11 -8.48 -0.53 8.72
N LYS A 12 -8.47 -1.04 9.95
CA LYS A 12 -7.39 -1.89 10.49
C LYS A 12 -7.11 -3.12 9.63
N LYS A 13 -8.17 -3.81 9.19
CA LYS A 13 -8.05 -5.04 8.40
C LYS A 13 -7.36 -4.77 7.07
N TRP A 14 -7.76 -3.71 6.39
CA TRP A 14 -7.12 -3.29 5.14
C TRP A 14 -5.69 -2.81 5.34
N LEU A 15 -5.41 -2.02 6.38
CA LEU A 15 -4.05 -1.59 6.72
C LEU A 15 -3.10 -2.79 6.94
N ILE A 16 -3.57 -3.84 7.62
CA ILE A 16 -2.79 -5.07 7.83
C ILE A 16 -2.55 -5.80 6.49
N LEU A 17 -3.58 -5.94 5.65
CA LEU A 17 -3.43 -6.57 4.34
C LEU A 17 -2.44 -5.80 3.46
N THR A 18 -2.54 -4.47 3.43
CA THR A 18 -1.63 -3.59 2.68
C THR A 18 -0.22 -3.65 3.23
N LEU A 19 -0.04 -3.70 4.56
CA LEU A 19 1.27 -3.90 5.19
C LEU A 19 1.93 -5.20 4.74
N LEU A 20 1.18 -6.30 4.78
CA LEU A 20 1.69 -7.62 4.40
C LEU A 20 2.04 -7.68 2.91
N ALA A 21 1.17 -7.14 2.05
CA ALA A 21 1.41 -7.10 0.62
C ALA A 21 2.57 -6.18 0.24
N HIS A 22 2.62 -4.95 0.77
CA HIS A 22 3.71 -4.01 0.49
C HIS A 22 5.05 -4.55 0.98
N THR A 23 5.10 -5.06 2.20
CA THR A 23 6.36 -5.58 2.76
C THR A 23 6.78 -6.90 2.11
N GLY A 24 5.84 -7.84 1.98
CA GLY A 24 6.13 -9.17 1.44
C GLY A 24 6.40 -9.14 -0.07
N LEU A 25 5.49 -8.57 -0.84
CA LEU A 25 5.57 -8.55 -2.31
C LEU A 25 6.33 -7.33 -2.82
N GLY A 26 6.03 -6.15 -2.30
CA GLY A 26 6.64 -4.90 -2.75
C GLY A 26 8.13 -4.80 -2.41
N ILE A 27 8.55 -5.32 -1.25
CA ILE A 27 9.93 -5.20 -0.76
C ILE A 27 10.68 -6.53 -0.83
N ILE A 28 10.25 -7.53 -0.06
CA ILE A 28 11.02 -8.78 0.12
C ILE A 28 11.12 -9.57 -1.19
N ALA A 29 10.02 -9.68 -1.95
CA ALA A 29 10.07 -10.41 -3.22
C ALA A 29 10.95 -9.70 -4.26
N ASN A 30 10.91 -8.37 -4.34
CA ASN A 30 11.78 -7.60 -5.24
C ASN A 30 13.26 -7.71 -4.86
N ALA A 31 13.60 -7.76 -3.57
CA ALA A 31 14.98 -7.99 -3.13
C ALA A 31 15.55 -9.32 -3.63
N ASN A 32 14.71 -10.36 -3.71
CA ASN A 32 15.12 -11.69 -4.14
C ASN A 32 15.11 -11.89 -5.66
N ALA A 33 14.35 -11.08 -6.39
CA ALA A 33 14.12 -11.25 -7.82
C ALA A 33 15.01 -10.36 -8.72
N HIS A 34 15.80 -9.45 -8.13
CA HIS A 34 16.52 -8.46 -8.91
C HIS A 34 17.85 -8.98 -9.44
N GLU A 35 18.10 -8.69 -10.72
CA GLU A 35 19.37 -8.89 -11.41
C GLU A 35 20.00 -7.50 -11.60
N GLY A 36 21.10 -7.20 -10.89
CA GLY A 36 21.70 -5.86 -10.93
C GLY A 36 22.65 -5.56 -9.77
N ASP A 37 22.99 -4.28 -9.58
CA ASP A 37 23.76 -3.82 -8.42
C ASP A 37 22.91 -3.95 -7.15
N LEU A 38 23.35 -4.82 -6.25
CA LEU A 38 22.64 -5.11 -5.01
C LEU A 38 22.54 -3.87 -4.11
N ASP A 39 23.54 -3.00 -4.11
CA ASP A 39 23.58 -1.84 -3.21
C ASP A 39 22.54 -0.78 -3.62
N GLU A 40 22.37 -0.55 -4.93
CA GLU A 40 21.37 0.39 -5.46
C GLU A 40 19.94 -0.07 -5.15
N ILE A 41 19.66 -1.35 -5.37
CA ILE A 41 18.32 -1.87 -5.07
C ILE A 41 18.06 -1.93 -3.58
N LEU A 42 19.03 -2.32 -2.74
CA LEU A 42 18.83 -2.35 -1.29
C LEU A 42 18.57 -0.94 -0.74
N ALA A 43 19.23 0.09 -1.29
CA ALA A 43 18.96 1.47 -0.91
C ALA A 43 17.50 1.87 -1.23
N THR A 44 17.01 1.52 -2.44
CA THR A 44 15.63 1.79 -2.87
C THR A 44 14.61 1.05 -2.00
N LEU A 45 14.81 -0.25 -1.80
CA LEU A 45 13.92 -1.10 -1.00
C LEU A 45 13.96 -0.72 0.49
N GLY A 46 15.13 -0.35 1.00
CA GLY A 46 15.30 0.20 2.34
C GLY A 46 14.50 1.47 2.54
N PHE A 47 14.52 2.40 1.57
CA PHE A 47 13.67 3.59 1.62
C PHE A 47 12.17 3.24 1.55
N MET A 48 11.77 2.31 0.68
CA MET A 48 10.38 1.84 0.57
C MET A 48 9.86 1.16 1.85
N SER A 49 10.75 0.63 2.70
CA SER A 49 10.39 0.01 3.99
C SER A 49 9.84 1.00 5.01
N LEU A 50 10.10 2.29 4.87
CA LEU A 50 9.50 3.33 5.72
C LEU A 50 7.97 3.32 5.63
N ILE A 51 7.42 3.01 4.46
CA ILE A 51 5.97 2.89 4.26
C ILE A 51 5.42 1.72 5.09
N SER A 52 6.15 0.60 5.19
CA SER A 52 5.77 -0.52 6.06
C SER A 52 5.70 -0.09 7.53
N VAL A 53 6.64 0.74 7.99
CA VAL A 53 6.62 1.26 9.37
C VAL A 53 5.39 2.13 9.59
N PHE A 54 5.05 3.02 8.65
CA PHE A 54 3.86 3.86 8.77
C PHE A 54 2.55 3.07 8.72
N LEU A 55 2.46 2.05 7.86
CA LEU A 55 1.31 1.14 7.81
C LEU A 55 1.15 0.35 9.12
N ALA A 56 2.26 -0.17 9.67
CA ALA A 56 2.25 -0.86 10.96
C ALA A 56 1.84 0.06 12.10
N TYR A 57 2.36 1.29 12.12
CA TYR A 57 1.95 2.30 13.10
C TYR A 57 0.44 2.59 13.01
N ALA A 58 -0.08 2.88 11.81
CA ALA A 58 -1.50 3.13 11.63
C ALA A 58 -2.35 1.91 12.07
N ALA A 59 -1.95 0.69 11.68
CA ALA A 59 -2.70 -0.53 11.98
C ALA A 59 -2.75 -0.90 13.46
N PHE A 60 -1.63 -0.71 14.18
CA PHE A 60 -1.46 -1.27 15.53
C PHE A 60 -1.37 -0.23 16.64
N MET A 61 -1.05 1.03 16.32
CA MET A 61 -0.82 2.10 17.32
C MET A 61 -1.86 3.21 17.28
N THR A 62 -2.84 3.13 16.38
CA THR A 62 -3.95 4.09 16.28
C THR A 62 -5.28 3.37 16.16
N GLU A 63 -6.36 4.03 16.56
CA GLU A 63 -7.72 3.48 16.53
C GLU A 63 -8.73 4.57 16.14
N GLY A 64 -9.94 4.14 15.77
CA GLY A 64 -11.04 5.04 15.41
C GLY A 64 -10.69 6.01 14.27
N ARG A 65 -11.03 7.29 14.46
CA ARG A 65 -10.87 8.33 13.43
C ARG A 65 -9.43 8.55 13.00
N GLU A 66 -8.49 8.49 13.92
CA GLU A 66 -7.08 8.70 13.58
C GLU A 66 -6.55 7.57 12.70
N GLN A 67 -6.97 6.33 12.95
CA GLN A 67 -6.62 5.20 12.08
C GLN A 67 -7.25 5.34 10.69
N ALA A 68 -8.51 5.77 10.59
CA ALA A 68 -9.18 6.00 9.31
C ALA A 68 -8.49 7.12 8.49
N ARG A 69 -8.12 8.21 9.17
CA ARG A 69 -7.39 9.34 8.57
C ARG A 69 -6.02 8.91 8.06
N LEU A 70 -5.27 8.17 8.87
CA LEU A 70 -3.97 7.65 8.46
C LEU A 70 -4.08 6.66 7.30
N ALA A 71 -5.09 5.79 7.27
CA ALA A 71 -5.33 4.91 6.13
C ALA A 71 -5.53 5.69 4.83
N ALA A 72 -6.33 6.76 4.86
CA ALA A 72 -6.55 7.60 3.70
C ALA A 72 -5.31 8.42 3.29
N VAL A 73 -4.57 8.99 4.25
CA VAL A 73 -3.38 9.83 3.97
C VAL A 73 -2.17 9.00 3.55
N ILE A 74 -2.02 7.77 4.04
CA ILE A 74 -0.91 6.89 3.65
C ILE A 74 -1.25 6.21 2.32
N CYS A 75 -2.42 5.58 2.21
CA CYS A 75 -2.72 4.75 1.05
C CYS A 75 -3.21 5.55 -0.16
N GLY A 76 -3.91 6.68 0.05
CA GLY A 76 -4.46 7.51 -1.01
C GLY A 76 -3.41 8.06 -1.98
N PRO A 77 -2.34 8.71 -1.50
CA PRO A 77 -1.27 9.19 -2.37
C PRO A 77 -0.56 8.08 -3.15
N VAL A 78 -0.37 6.90 -2.55
CA VAL A 78 0.24 5.74 -3.25
C VAL A 78 -0.67 5.23 -4.35
N PHE A 79 -1.98 5.13 -4.11
CA PHE A 79 -2.98 4.82 -5.13
C PHE A 79 -2.93 5.81 -6.31
N VAL A 80 -2.89 7.12 -6.02
CA VAL A 80 -2.78 8.16 -7.05
C VAL A 80 -1.47 8.04 -7.82
N TRP A 81 -0.37 7.75 -7.15
CA TRP A 81 0.94 7.54 -7.78
C TRP A 81 0.89 6.42 -8.83
N PHE A 82 0.29 5.26 -8.53
CA PHE A 82 0.11 4.18 -9.51
C PHE A 82 -0.69 4.62 -10.75
N ILE A 83 -1.75 5.41 -10.57
CA ILE A 83 -2.55 5.95 -11.68
C ILE A 83 -1.71 6.89 -12.55
N VAL A 84 -0.91 7.78 -11.93
CA VAL A 84 -0.06 8.71 -12.67
C VAL A 84 1.03 7.96 -13.43
N CYS A 85 1.70 6.98 -12.80
CA CYS A 85 2.70 6.15 -13.47
C CYS A 85 2.14 5.43 -14.69
N MET A 86 0.94 4.84 -14.57
CA MET A 86 0.27 4.21 -15.70
C MET A 86 -0.07 5.22 -16.81
N ALA A 87 -0.68 6.35 -16.45
CA ALA A 87 -1.12 7.36 -17.41
C ALA A 87 0.05 7.97 -18.22
N LEU A 88 1.22 8.06 -17.59
CA LEU A 88 2.45 8.59 -18.20
C LEU A 88 3.34 7.50 -18.81
N GLY A 89 2.98 6.22 -18.69
CA GLY A 89 3.79 5.11 -19.18
C GLY A 89 5.17 5.02 -18.50
N LEU A 90 5.24 5.34 -17.20
CA LEU A 90 6.48 5.24 -16.43
C LEU A 90 6.85 3.78 -16.16
N GLU A 91 8.10 3.56 -15.76
CA GLU A 91 8.64 2.27 -15.34
C GLU A 91 9.26 2.42 -13.94
N PHE A 92 9.23 1.35 -13.15
CA PHE A 92 9.84 1.32 -11.82
C PHE A 92 10.38 -0.08 -11.51
N MET A 93 11.63 -0.17 -11.05
CA MET A 93 12.32 -1.44 -10.78
C MET A 93 12.17 -2.45 -11.94
N SER A 94 12.40 -1.97 -13.18
CA SER A 94 12.30 -2.76 -14.41
C SER A 94 10.89 -3.32 -14.72
N SER A 95 9.86 -2.87 -13.99
CA SER A 95 8.47 -3.23 -14.24
C SER A 95 7.71 -2.08 -14.90
N THR A 96 6.91 -2.41 -15.90
CA THR A 96 5.97 -1.48 -16.53
C THR A 96 4.71 -1.30 -15.69
N PHE A 97 4.02 -0.17 -15.86
CA PHE A 97 2.74 0.08 -15.20
C PHE A 97 1.57 -0.16 -16.15
N THR A 98 1.44 -1.38 -16.71
CA THR A 98 0.22 -1.73 -17.46
C THR A 98 -0.95 -2.00 -16.51
N ILE A 99 -2.20 -1.87 -17.00
CA ILE A 99 -3.38 -2.08 -16.14
C ILE A 99 -3.43 -3.49 -15.55
N GLN A 100 -2.99 -4.51 -16.28
CA GLN A 100 -2.94 -5.89 -15.80
C GLN A 100 -1.92 -6.06 -14.68
N GLU A 101 -0.77 -5.39 -14.77
CA GLU A 101 0.31 -5.47 -13.78
C GLU A 101 -0.04 -4.72 -12.49
N ILE A 102 -0.69 -3.55 -12.61
CA ILE A 102 -0.92 -2.67 -11.45
C ILE A 102 -2.29 -2.86 -10.79
N ALA A 103 -3.25 -3.53 -11.44
CA ALA A 103 -4.58 -3.72 -10.87
C ALA A 103 -4.57 -4.29 -9.43
N PRO A 104 -3.71 -5.29 -9.09
CA PRO A 104 -3.57 -5.74 -7.71
C PRO A 104 -3.11 -4.62 -6.76
N ALA A 105 -2.14 -3.81 -7.18
CA ALA A 105 -1.66 -2.68 -6.39
C ALA A 105 -2.76 -1.62 -6.21
N LEU A 106 -3.49 -1.28 -7.27
CA LEU A 106 -4.62 -0.34 -7.19
C LEU A 106 -5.67 -0.79 -6.19
N MET A 107 -5.96 -2.09 -6.08
CA MET A 107 -6.88 -2.61 -5.07
C MET A 107 -6.28 -2.51 -3.66
N ILE A 108 -5.04 -2.96 -3.49
CA ILE A 108 -4.36 -3.00 -2.18
C ILE A 108 -4.14 -1.60 -1.58
N TRP A 109 -3.97 -0.58 -2.41
CA TRP A 109 -3.83 0.81 -1.96
C TRP A 109 -5.16 1.59 -2.01
N GLY A 110 -6.02 1.31 -2.98
CA GLY A 110 -7.27 2.03 -3.18
C GLY A 110 -8.33 1.69 -2.14
N VAL A 111 -8.46 0.42 -1.76
CA VAL A 111 -9.48 0.01 -0.78
C VAL A 111 -9.23 0.58 0.63
N PRO A 112 -8.05 0.44 1.26
CA PRO A 112 -7.79 1.12 2.54
C PRO A 112 -7.93 2.64 2.45
N ALA A 113 -7.57 3.25 1.31
CA ALA A 113 -7.76 4.69 1.12
C ALA A 113 -9.25 5.06 1.13
N LEU A 114 -10.07 4.34 0.37
CA LEU A 114 -11.53 4.54 0.31
C LEU A 114 -12.17 4.30 1.67
N VAL A 115 -11.87 3.17 2.33
CA VAL A 115 -12.39 2.83 3.65
C VAL A 115 -11.97 3.88 4.68
N GLY A 116 -10.74 4.39 4.60
CA GLY A 116 -10.26 5.50 5.42
C GLY A 116 -11.07 6.78 5.22
N ILE A 117 -11.34 7.16 3.97
CA ILE A 117 -12.18 8.34 3.64
C ILE A 117 -13.60 8.18 4.18
N LEU A 118 -14.21 7.00 3.97
CA LEU A 118 -15.58 6.73 4.41
C LEU A 118 -15.73 6.73 5.94
N ASN A 119 -14.66 6.42 6.67
CA ASN A 119 -14.63 6.43 8.14
C ASN A 119 -13.94 7.68 8.73
N TRP A 120 -13.52 8.65 7.91
CA TRP A 120 -12.66 9.76 8.30
C TRP A 120 -13.22 10.61 9.46
N ASN A 121 -14.55 10.71 9.54
CA ASN A 121 -15.28 11.50 10.54
C ASN A 121 -16.30 10.70 11.35
N ASN A 122 -16.37 9.39 11.16
CA ASN A 122 -17.29 8.54 11.91
C ASN A 122 -16.66 8.16 13.26
#